data_AF-A0A6B3EKP0-F1
#
_entry.id   AF-A0A6B3EKP0-F1
#
_cell.length_a   1.000
_cell.length_b   1.000
_cell.length_c   1.000
_cell.angle_alpha   90.00
_cell.angle_beta   90.00
_cell.angle_gamma   90.00
#
_symmetry.space_group_name_H-M   'P 1'
#
loop_
_entity.id
_entity.type
_entity.pdbx_description
1 polymer ?
#
loop_
_entity_poly.entity_id
_entity_poly.type
_entity_poly.pdbx_seq_one_letter_code
_entity_poly.pdbx_strand_id
1 'polypeptide(L)'
;GEDADAYPKATLQYSFEVCEVEGSNTRANCRKGSRGEDQQWAVPEGWLSWDRAYAWYAYAYDGEKTSERPGPARLSTEVPQPMVTSHLGATDGQSEIGARYGNFNTSATDAALTTAGPELAVTRTYNSLDPRASGPFGTGWSTRWDMRVRTEPDSHTAVVTMADGTQVRFGRNADNSYTGPSGTALTLTGVGESWSLRD
;
A
#
# COMPACT_ATOMS: atom_id res chain seq x y z
N GLY A 1 -2.68 2.77 31.29
CA GLY A 1 -1.72 2.81 32.40
C GLY A 1 -2.47 3.29 33.61
N GLU A 2 -2.24 2.68 34.76
CA GLU A 2 -2.87 3.03 36.03
C GLU A 2 -1.79 3.58 36.96
N ASP A 3 -2.07 4.70 37.63
CA ASP A 3 -1.22 5.29 38.65
C ASP A 3 -1.83 4.96 40.01
N ALA A 4 -1.16 4.11 40.77
CA ALA A 4 -1.71 3.53 41.99
C ALA A 4 -1.70 4.50 43.18
N ASP A 5 -0.87 5.55 43.15
CA ASP A 5 -0.72 6.48 44.28
C ASP A 5 -1.06 7.95 43.94
N ALA A 6 -1.30 8.26 42.65
CA ALA A 6 -1.77 9.57 42.17
C ALA A 6 -0.84 10.73 42.58
N TYR A 7 0.44 10.42 42.80
CA TYR A 7 1.46 11.36 43.25
C TYR A 7 2.55 11.52 42.17
N PRO A 8 3.06 12.73 41.89
CA PRO A 8 2.70 14.04 42.47
C PRO A 8 1.52 14.75 41.75
N LYS A 9 0.97 14.19 40.66
CA LYS A 9 -0.24 14.71 40.01
C LYS A 9 -1.30 13.63 39.90
N ALA A 10 -2.54 13.99 40.18
CA ALA A 10 -3.70 13.11 40.01
C ALA A 10 -4.01 12.75 38.55
N THR A 11 -3.50 13.52 37.58
CA THR A 11 -3.70 13.28 36.14
C THR A 11 -2.39 12.87 35.49
N LEU A 12 -2.34 11.64 34.99
CA LEU A 12 -1.24 11.14 34.18
C LEU A 12 -1.13 11.89 32.86
N GLN A 13 0.10 12.09 32.41
CA GLN A 13 0.40 12.55 31.06
C GLN A 13 1.05 11.42 30.27
N TYR A 14 0.81 11.38 28.97
CA TYR A 14 1.31 10.35 28.07
C TYR A 14 2.20 10.96 26.99
N SER A 15 3.18 10.19 26.54
CA SER A 15 3.94 10.49 25.34
C SER A 15 4.19 9.21 24.56
N PHE A 16 4.24 9.33 23.24
CA PHE A 16 4.33 8.19 22.33
C PHE A 16 5.56 8.33 21.45
N GLU A 17 6.24 7.23 21.20
CA GLU A 17 7.41 7.15 20.34
C GLU A 17 7.19 6.07 19.29
N VAL A 18 7.54 6.37 18.05
CA VAL A 18 7.60 5.40 16.96
C VAL A 18 9.02 5.34 16.42
N CYS A 19 9.50 4.13 16.18
CA CYS A 19 10.85 3.86 15.70
C CYS A 19 10.79 2.86 14.55
N GLU A 20 11.72 2.98 13.62
CA GLU A 20 11.94 1.94 12.62
C GLU A 20 12.52 0.68 13.27
N VAL A 21 12.20 -0.46 12.67
CA VAL A 21 12.75 -1.76 13.03
C VAL A 21 13.76 -2.19 11.97
N GLU A 22 15.00 -2.43 12.39
CA GLU A 22 16.10 -2.88 11.55
C GLU A 22 16.68 -4.19 12.12
N GLY A 23 16.27 -5.33 11.58
CA GLY A 23 16.64 -6.64 12.13
C GLY A 23 16.18 -6.80 13.58
N SER A 24 17.12 -7.01 14.51
CA SER A 24 16.83 -7.09 15.94
C SER A 24 16.72 -5.72 16.61
N ASN A 25 17.14 -4.63 15.96
CA ASN A 25 17.04 -3.28 16.50
C ASN A 25 15.61 -2.76 16.35
N THR A 26 14.90 -2.57 17.47
CA THR A 26 13.52 -2.05 17.48
C THR A 26 13.45 -0.55 17.74
N ARG A 27 14.59 0.13 17.74
CA ARG A 27 14.70 1.52 18.17
C ARG A 27 15.63 2.32 17.24
N ALA A 28 15.51 2.08 15.93
CA ALA A 28 16.18 2.87 14.90
C ALA A 28 15.34 4.12 14.54
N ASN A 29 16.00 5.22 14.18
CA ASN A 29 15.37 6.43 13.62
C ASN A 29 14.11 6.93 14.34
N CYS A 30 14.13 6.90 15.67
CA CYS A 30 12.96 7.17 16.49
C CYS A 30 12.47 8.62 16.38
N ARG A 31 11.14 8.77 16.42
CA ARG A 31 10.46 10.05 16.55
C ARG A 31 9.50 9.97 17.72
N LYS A 32 9.49 11.02 18.56
CA LYS A 32 8.69 11.08 19.79
C LYS A 32 7.73 12.26 19.73
N GLY A 33 6.45 12.00 19.99
CA GLY A 33 5.41 13.02 20.10
C GLY A 33 5.55 13.85 21.38
N SER A 34 4.85 14.99 21.42
CA SER A 34 4.74 15.81 22.62
C SER A 34 4.00 15.07 23.74
N ARG A 35 4.32 15.44 24.98
CA ARG A 35 3.59 14.96 26.15
C ARG A 35 2.24 15.67 26.25
N GLY A 36 1.17 14.92 26.51
CA GLY A 36 -0.18 15.44 26.66
C GLY A 36 -1.02 14.60 27.60
N GLU A 37 -2.29 14.94 27.78
CA GLU A 37 -3.23 14.17 28.62
C GLU A 37 -3.95 13.07 27.81
N ASP A 38 -3.87 13.14 26.47
CA ASP A 38 -4.49 12.16 25.58
C ASP A 38 -3.87 10.78 25.73
N GLN A 39 -4.73 9.79 25.93
CA GLN A 39 -4.36 8.37 25.97
C GLN A 39 -4.23 7.74 24.57
N GLN A 40 -4.58 8.50 23.54
CA GLN A 40 -4.51 8.08 22.14
C GLN A 40 -3.63 9.05 21.36
N TRP A 41 -2.90 8.53 20.39
CA TRP A 41 -2.02 9.33 19.57
C TRP A 41 -2.04 8.85 18.12
N ALA A 42 -2.38 9.78 17.22
CA ALA A 42 -2.22 9.57 15.80
C ALA A 42 -0.77 9.88 15.43
N VAL A 43 -0.12 8.96 14.73
CA VAL A 43 1.23 9.19 14.21
C VAL A 43 1.16 10.36 13.22
N PRO A 44 1.97 11.43 13.40
CA PRO A 44 1.94 12.57 12.51
C PRO A 44 2.25 12.20 11.07
N GLU A 45 1.69 12.97 10.14
CA GLU A 45 1.92 12.81 8.72
C GLU A 45 3.42 12.82 8.39
N GLY A 46 3.85 11.92 7.50
CA GLY A 46 5.24 11.80 7.06
C GLY A 46 6.21 11.19 8.08
N TRP A 47 5.71 10.60 9.16
CA TRP A 47 6.55 9.82 10.10
C TRP A 47 6.70 8.36 9.70
N LEU A 48 5.71 7.82 9.00
CA LEU A 48 5.74 6.47 8.45
C LEU A 48 5.95 6.51 6.95
N SER A 49 6.65 5.51 6.43
CA SER A 49 6.72 5.20 5.00
C SER A 49 6.11 3.82 4.77
N TRP A 50 5.60 3.56 3.57
CA TRP A 50 5.06 2.27 3.18
C TRP A 50 6.15 1.19 3.07
N ASP A 51 5.75 -0.07 3.24
CA ASP A 51 6.60 -1.27 3.23
C ASP A 51 7.74 -1.21 4.25
N ARG A 52 7.42 -0.69 5.45
CA ARG A 52 8.37 -0.59 6.56
C ARG A 52 7.81 -1.19 7.84
N ALA A 53 8.71 -1.72 8.66
CA ALA A 53 8.41 -2.20 9.99
C ALA A 53 8.75 -1.13 11.03
N TYR A 54 7.83 -0.92 11.98
CA TYR A 54 7.96 0.02 13.07
C TYR A 54 7.70 -0.65 14.42
N ALA A 55 8.24 -0.05 15.47
CA ALA A 55 7.92 -0.35 16.86
C ALA A 55 7.39 0.93 17.52
N TRP A 56 6.28 0.80 18.24
CA TRP A 56 5.67 1.87 19.02
C TRP A 56 5.85 1.64 20.52
N TYR A 57 6.02 2.74 21.26
CA TYR A 57 6.23 2.76 22.71
C TYR A 57 5.38 3.87 23.33
N ALA A 58 4.63 3.55 24.39
CA ALA A 58 3.87 4.51 25.18
C ALA A 58 4.46 4.69 26.57
N TYR A 59 4.66 5.93 26.96
CA TYR A 59 5.21 6.29 28.27
C TYR A 59 4.15 7.03 29.08
N ALA A 60 3.99 6.66 30.34
CA ALA A 60 3.20 7.42 31.31
C ALA A 60 4.11 8.35 32.13
N TYR A 61 3.58 9.48 32.56
CA TYR A 61 4.27 10.46 33.39
C TYR A 61 3.33 10.92 34.50
N ASP A 62 3.75 10.77 35.74
CA ASP A 62 2.97 11.06 36.97
C ASP A 62 3.09 12.51 37.45
N GLY A 63 3.93 13.32 36.80
CA GLY A 63 4.25 14.68 37.25
C GLY A 63 5.67 14.84 37.79
N GLU A 64 6.34 13.76 38.16
CA GLU A 64 7.74 13.70 38.60
C GLU A 64 8.58 12.81 37.68
N LYS A 65 8.12 11.59 37.41
CA LYS A 65 8.86 10.54 36.72
C LYS A 65 8.08 10.01 35.53
N THR A 66 8.85 9.57 34.53
CA THR A 66 8.29 8.84 33.39
C THR A 66 8.45 7.35 33.67
N SER A 67 7.47 6.55 33.27
CA SER A 67 7.50 5.10 33.38
C SER A 67 8.76 4.51 32.76
N GLU A 68 9.14 3.31 33.21
CA GLU A 68 10.11 2.51 32.48
C GLU A 68 9.66 2.29 31.04
N ARG A 69 10.62 2.08 30.14
CA ARG A 69 10.34 1.87 28.73
C ARG A 69 9.54 0.57 28.57
N PRO A 70 8.35 0.60 27.95
CA PRO A 70 7.59 -0.62 27.70
C PRO A 70 8.30 -1.51 26.67
N GLY A 71 7.86 -2.75 26.58
CA GLY A 71 8.23 -3.62 25.46
C GLY A 71 7.77 -3.04 24.11
N PRO A 72 8.46 -3.36 23.00
CA PRO A 72 8.09 -2.87 21.69
C PRO A 72 6.79 -3.53 21.23
N ALA A 73 5.81 -2.73 20.84
CA ALA A 73 4.67 -3.22 20.11
C ALA A 73 4.88 -2.91 18.61
N ARG A 74 4.79 -3.93 17.77
CA ARG A 74 5.25 -3.87 16.37
C ARG A 74 4.09 -3.64 15.42
N LEU A 75 4.35 -2.91 14.35
CA LEU A 75 3.43 -2.73 13.22
C LEU A 75 4.21 -2.68 11.91
N SER A 76 3.57 -3.09 10.82
CA SER A 76 4.05 -2.89 9.45
C SER A 76 3.09 -1.99 8.69
N THR A 77 3.63 -1.20 7.78
CA THR A 77 2.86 -0.38 6.85
C THR A 77 2.79 -1.10 5.50
N GLU A 78 1.59 -1.49 5.08
CA GLU A 78 1.39 -2.19 3.81
C GLU A 78 0.44 -1.41 2.92
N VAL A 79 0.72 -1.37 1.61
CA VAL A 79 -0.16 -0.70 0.65
C VAL A 79 -1.37 -1.61 0.38
N PRO A 80 -2.59 -1.24 0.82
CA PRO A 80 -3.75 -2.11 0.69
C PRO A 80 -4.10 -2.31 -0.78
N GLN A 81 -4.12 -3.55 -1.27
CA GLN A 81 -4.43 -3.84 -2.66
C GLN A 81 -5.94 -3.93 -2.91
N PRO A 82 -6.43 -3.60 -4.12
CA PRO A 82 -7.82 -3.83 -4.48
C PRO A 82 -8.18 -5.32 -4.41
N MET A 83 -9.13 -5.70 -3.55
CA MET A 83 -9.45 -7.12 -3.29
C MET A 83 -9.88 -7.91 -4.53
N VAL A 84 -10.57 -7.26 -5.47
CA VAL A 84 -11.05 -7.92 -6.70
C VAL A 84 -10.09 -7.64 -7.85
N THR A 85 -9.80 -6.36 -8.10
CA THR A 85 -9.12 -5.97 -9.33
C THR A 85 -7.62 -6.30 -9.36
N SER A 86 -6.99 -6.60 -8.21
CA SER A 86 -5.60 -7.08 -8.16
C SER A 86 -5.41 -8.53 -8.64
N HIS A 87 -6.50 -9.25 -8.91
CA HIS A 87 -6.46 -10.66 -9.33
C HIS A 87 -6.97 -10.88 -10.76
N LEU A 88 -7.25 -9.82 -11.54
CA LEU A 88 -7.90 -9.96 -12.85
C LEU A 88 -7.03 -10.64 -13.90
N GLY A 89 -5.72 -10.43 -13.88
CA GLY A 89 -4.78 -11.05 -14.83
C GLY A 89 -4.23 -12.41 -14.40
N ALA A 90 -4.55 -12.87 -13.18
CA ALA A 90 -4.05 -14.15 -12.69
C ALA A 90 -4.91 -15.30 -13.21
N THR A 91 -4.27 -16.29 -13.84
CA THR A 91 -4.79 -17.66 -13.94
C THR A 91 -3.93 -18.55 -13.06
N ASP A 92 -4.55 -19.46 -12.31
CA ASP A 92 -3.83 -20.42 -11.44
C ASP A 92 -3.21 -21.58 -12.26
N GLY A 93 -2.71 -21.32 -13.48
CA GLY A 93 -2.18 -22.31 -14.41
C GLY A 93 -2.84 -22.27 -15.80
N GLN A 94 -3.00 -23.45 -16.43
CA GLN A 94 -3.56 -23.62 -17.78
C GLN A 94 -5.11 -23.58 -17.84
N SER A 95 -5.79 -23.40 -16.70
CA SER A 95 -7.26 -23.32 -16.67
C SER A 95 -7.71 -21.88 -16.90
N GLU A 96 -8.75 -21.71 -17.73
CA GLU A 96 -9.48 -20.45 -17.85
C GLU A 96 -10.29 -20.11 -16.59
N ILE A 97 -10.42 -21.05 -15.64
CA ILE A 97 -11.10 -20.82 -14.37
C ILE A 97 -10.06 -20.70 -13.26
N GLY A 98 -10.00 -19.54 -12.61
CA GLY A 98 -9.19 -19.33 -11.42
C GLY A 98 -9.74 -20.12 -10.24
N ALA A 99 -8.94 -21.03 -9.68
CA ALA A 99 -9.34 -21.86 -8.54
C ALA A 99 -9.47 -21.05 -7.25
N ARG A 100 -8.70 -19.96 -7.11
CA ARG A 100 -8.70 -19.09 -5.92
C ARG A 100 -9.91 -18.17 -5.85
N TYR A 101 -10.31 -17.58 -6.97
CA TYR A 101 -11.31 -16.50 -7.00
C TYR A 101 -12.56 -16.85 -7.83
N GLY A 102 -12.57 -17.99 -8.52
CA GLY A 102 -13.71 -18.43 -9.33
C GLY A 102 -13.95 -17.57 -10.58
N ASN A 103 -12.97 -16.76 -10.99
CA ASN A 103 -13.06 -15.95 -12.20
C ASN A 103 -12.86 -16.81 -13.44
N PHE A 104 -13.62 -16.52 -14.50
CA PHE A 104 -13.28 -16.95 -15.86
C PHE A 104 -12.38 -15.90 -16.50
N ASN A 105 -11.22 -16.32 -17.01
CA ASN A 105 -10.22 -15.48 -17.67
C ASN A 105 -9.81 -16.11 -19.01
N THR A 106 -9.84 -15.32 -20.09
CA THR A 106 -9.39 -15.75 -21.41
C THR A 106 -8.81 -14.58 -22.18
N SER A 107 -8.00 -14.86 -23.20
CA SER A 107 -7.39 -13.82 -24.04
C SER A 107 -7.59 -14.09 -25.53
N ALA A 108 -7.80 -13.04 -26.31
CA ALA A 108 -7.93 -13.13 -27.76
C ALA A 108 -7.03 -12.07 -28.43
N THR A 109 -6.36 -12.45 -29.51
CA THR A 109 -5.64 -11.52 -30.38
C THR A 109 -6.41 -11.32 -31.66
N ASP A 110 -6.95 -10.12 -31.85
CA ASP A 110 -7.81 -9.81 -33.00
C ASP A 110 -6.98 -9.45 -34.24
N ALA A 111 -5.78 -8.88 -34.05
CA ALA A 111 -4.85 -8.52 -35.11
C ALA A 111 -3.41 -8.50 -34.60
N ALA A 112 -2.46 -8.93 -35.43
CA ALA A 112 -1.03 -8.85 -35.14
C ALA A 112 -0.23 -8.56 -36.41
N LEU A 113 0.73 -7.64 -36.33
CA LEU A 113 1.66 -7.32 -37.39
C LEU A 113 3.09 -7.55 -36.91
N THR A 114 3.90 -8.21 -37.73
CA THR A 114 5.34 -8.33 -37.48
C THR A 114 6.02 -7.00 -37.73
N THR A 115 6.67 -6.47 -36.69
CA THR A 115 7.38 -5.18 -36.73
C THR A 115 8.83 -5.38 -36.28
N ALA A 116 9.72 -4.48 -36.70
CA ALA A 116 11.01 -4.33 -36.05
C ALA A 116 10.82 -3.47 -34.80
N GLY A 117 10.78 -4.08 -33.61
CA GLY A 117 10.61 -3.38 -32.33
C GLY A 117 9.50 -3.96 -31.45
N PRO A 118 8.86 -3.14 -30.59
CA PRO A 118 7.76 -3.57 -29.75
C PRO A 118 6.59 -4.14 -30.56
N GLU A 119 5.88 -5.09 -29.95
CA GLU A 119 4.75 -5.77 -30.56
C GLU A 119 3.66 -4.80 -31.03
N LEU A 120 3.20 -5.00 -32.27
CA LEU A 120 2.02 -4.35 -32.82
C LEU A 120 0.87 -5.37 -32.94
N ALA A 121 0.20 -5.61 -31.81
CA ALA A 121 -0.97 -6.48 -31.74
C ALA A 121 -2.12 -5.82 -30.98
N VAL A 122 -3.34 -6.27 -31.30
CA VAL A 122 -4.57 -6.01 -30.56
C VAL A 122 -4.89 -7.27 -29.78
N THR A 123 -4.42 -7.33 -28.53
CA THR A 123 -4.72 -8.42 -27.60
C THR A 123 -5.64 -7.92 -26.51
N ARG A 124 -6.70 -8.68 -26.26
CA ARG A 124 -7.73 -8.40 -25.26
C ARG A 124 -7.72 -9.51 -24.24
N THR A 125 -7.84 -9.15 -22.97
CA THR A 125 -7.98 -10.07 -21.85
C THR A 125 -9.36 -9.88 -21.24
N TYR A 126 -10.13 -10.95 -21.11
CA TYR A 126 -11.43 -10.95 -20.46
C TYR A 126 -11.29 -11.47 -19.04
N ASN A 127 -11.94 -10.85 -18.07
CA ASN A 127 -12.14 -11.43 -16.75
C ASN A 127 -13.58 -11.23 -16.27
N SER A 128 -14.27 -12.31 -15.88
CA SER A 128 -15.67 -12.27 -15.46
C SER A 128 -15.93 -11.48 -14.17
N LEU A 129 -14.90 -11.23 -13.35
CA LEU A 129 -14.98 -10.44 -12.12
C LEU A 129 -14.56 -8.98 -12.31
N ASP A 130 -14.15 -8.58 -13.51
CA ASP A 130 -13.77 -7.19 -13.74
C ASP A 130 -15.01 -6.27 -13.67
N PRO A 131 -15.10 -5.40 -12.66
CA PRO A 131 -16.25 -4.52 -12.48
C PRO A 131 -16.23 -3.33 -13.45
N ARG A 132 -15.16 -3.15 -14.24
CA ARG A 132 -15.04 -2.04 -15.18
C ARG A 132 -15.94 -2.27 -16.39
N ALA A 133 -16.78 -1.28 -16.68
CA ALA A 133 -17.73 -1.31 -17.79
C ALA A 133 -17.37 -0.37 -18.95
N SER A 134 -16.33 0.47 -18.79
CA SER A 134 -16.03 1.59 -19.70
C SER A 134 -14.88 1.31 -20.67
N GLY A 135 -14.52 0.05 -20.91
CA GLY A 135 -13.45 -0.32 -21.83
C GLY A 135 -13.93 -0.29 -23.30
N PRO A 136 -13.04 -0.07 -24.28
CA PRO A 136 -13.40 0.02 -25.69
C PRO A 136 -13.97 -1.29 -26.26
N PHE A 137 -13.71 -2.43 -25.60
CA PHE A 137 -14.21 -3.76 -25.99
C PHE A 137 -15.38 -4.26 -25.12
N GLY A 138 -15.95 -3.38 -24.30
CA GLY A 138 -17.07 -3.69 -23.42
C GLY A 138 -16.68 -4.26 -22.06
N THR A 139 -17.69 -4.54 -21.25
CA THR A 139 -17.54 -5.02 -19.87
C THR A 139 -16.71 -6.30 -19.80
N GLY A 140 -15.79 -6.35 -18.84
CA GLY A 140 -14.94 -7.51 -18.61
C GLY A 140 -13.67 -7.54 -19.45
N TRP A 141 -13.56 -6.74 -20.50
CA TRP A 141 -12.41 -6.73 -21.41
C TRP A 141 -11.41 -5.62 -21.06
N SER A 142 -10.12 -5.96 -21.12
CA SER A 142 -8.99 -5.06 -20.97
C SER A 142 -7.96 -5.25 -22.07
N THR A 143 -7.27 -4.17 -22.40
CA THR A 143 -6.19 -4.13 -23.38
C THR A 143 -5.04 -3.26 -22.88
N ARG A 144 -3.91 -3.28 -23.57
CA ARG A 144 -2.79 -2.36 -23.30
C ARG A 144 -3.16 -0.88 -23.38
N TRP A 145 -4.22 -0.52 -24.12
CA TRP A 145 -4.67 0.86 -24.24
C TRP A 145 -5.53 1.31 -23.06
N ASP A 146 -5.99 0.37 -22.23
CA ASP A 146 -6.68 0.66 -20.97
C ASP A 146 -5.70 0.92 -19.82
N MET A 147 -4.39 0.74 -20.06
CA MET A 147 -3.36 1.04 -19.08
C MET A 147 -3.39 2.51 -18.70
N ARG A 148 -3.51 2.78 -17.40
CA ARG A 148 -3.58 4.14 -16.87
C ARG A 148 -3.19 4.17 -15.41
N VAL A 149 -2.71 5.34 -14.97
CA VAL A 149 -2.57 5.66 -13.56
C VAL A 149 -3.77 6.51 -13.15
N ARG A 150 -4.40 6.14 -12.03
CA ARG A 150 -5.42 6.96 -11.36
C ARG A 150 -4.93 7.30 -9.97
N THR A 151 -4.72 8.58 -9.69
CA THR A 151 -4.36 9.06 -8.37
C THR A 151 -5.56 9.04 -7.43
N GLU A 152 -5.31 8.77 -6.15
CA GLU A 152 -6.27 8.76 -5.05
C GLU A 152 -5.74 9.74 -3.98
N PRO A 153 -6.00 11.05 -4.10
CA PRO A 153 -5.39 12.07 -3.24
C PRO A 153 -5.70 11.88 -1.76
N ASP A 154 -6.95 11.54 -1.42
CA ASP A 154 -7.41 11.38 -0.03
C ASP A 154 -6.72 10.24 0.71
N SER A 155 -6.28 9.21 -0.01
CA SER A 155 -5.55 8.06 0.54
C SER A 155 -4.04 8.13 0.29
N HIS A 156 -3.56 9.20 -0.35
CA HIS A 156 -2.17 9.34 -0.81
C HIS A 156 -1.68 8.10 -1.59
N THR A 157 -2.52 7.56 -2.49
CA THR A 157 -2.15 6.40 -3.29
C THR A 157 -2.35 6.64 -4.79
N ALA A 158 -1.84 5.74 -5.61
CA ALA A 158 -2.11 5.68 -7.04
C ALA A 158 -2.40 4.24 -7.45
N VAL A 159 -3.42 4.05 -8.30
CA VAL A 159 -3.79 2.75 -8.83
C VAL A 159 -3.40 2.68 -10.30
N VAL A 160 -2.60 1.67 -10.65
CA VAL A 160 -2.20 1.39 -12.03
C VAL A 160 -3.05 0.25 -12.57
N THR A 161 -3.75 0.49 -13.68
CA THR A 161 -4.34 -0.58 -14.49
C THR A 161 -3.29 -1.12 -15.46
N MET A 162 -3.07 -2.43 -15.44
CA MET A 162 -2.17 -3.17 -16.32
C MET A 162 -2.90 -3.61 -17.61
N ALA A 163 -2.15 -4.10 -18.60
CA ALA A 163 -2.68 -4.47 -19.91
C ALA A 163 -3.70 -5.63 -19.88
N ASP A 164 -3.52 -6.55 -18.92
CA ASP A 164 -4.42 -7.68 -18.65
C ASP A 164 -5.64 -7.26 -17.80
N GLY A 165 -5.71 -6.00 -17.40
CA GLY A 165 -6.75 -5.46 -16.54
C GLY A 165 -6.45 -5.48 -15.04
N THR A 166 -5.40 -6.18 -14.60
CA THR A 166 -5.00 -6.21 -13.20
C THR A 166 -4.76 -4.79 -12.69
N GLN A 167 -5.19 -4.50 -11.47
CA GLN A 167 -4.95 -3.22 -10.82
C GLN A 167 -4.01 -3.37 -9.63
N VAL A 168 -2.93 -2.60 -9.65
CA VAL A 168 -1.92 -2.56 -8.58
C VAL A 168 -1.95 -1.18 -7.94
N ARG A 169 -2.08 -1.13 -6.61
CA ARG A 169 -2.05 0.12 -5.83
C ARG A 169 -0.64 0.37 -5.30
N PHE A 170 -0.23 1.64 -5.40
CA PHE A 170 1.03 2.15 -4.88
C PHE A 170 0.74 3.22 -3.83
N GLY A 171 1.43 3.16 -2.70
CA GLY A 171 1.35 4.16 -1.63
C GLY A 171 2.40 5.24 -1.82
N ARG A 172 2.01 6.52 -1.74
CA ARG A 172 2.92 7.65 -1.85
C ARG A 172 3.56 7.93 -0.48
N ASN A 173 4.88 7.98 -0.44
CA ASN A 173 5.65 8.36 0.74
C ASN A 173 5.81 9.89 0.83
N ALA A 174 6.29 10.36 1.99
CA ALA A 174 6.51 11.79 2.24
C ALA A 174 7.56 12.43 1.30
N ASP A 175 8.52 11.64 0.81
CA ASP A 175 9.51 12.07 -0.19
C ASP A 175 8.95 12.07 -1.63
N ASN A 176 7.66 11.79 -1.80
CA ASN A 176 6.93 11.65 -3.06
C ASN A 176 7.31 10.41 -3.89
N SER A 177 8.11 9.48 -3.34
CA SER A 177 8.28 8.16 -3.94
C SER A 177 6.99 7.33 -3.81
N TYR A 178 6.83 6.33 -4.67
CA TYR A 178 5.71 5.39 -4.62
C TYR A 178 6.22 3.99 -4.30
N THR A 179 5.65 3.39 -3.26
CA THR A 179 5.91 2.01 -2.86
C THR A 179 4.81 1.11 -3.39
N GLY A 180 5.16 -0.01 -4.01
CA GLY A 180 4.20 -1.02 -4.47
C GLY A 180 3.68 -1.92 -3.35
N PRO A 181 2.91 -2.97 -3.69
CA PRO A 181 2.59 -4.03 -2.75
C PRO A 181 3.86 -4.73 -2.26
N SER A 182 3.87 -5.07 -0.97
CA SER A 182 4.97 -5.81 -0.34
C SER A 182 5.28 -7.10 -1.10
N GLY A 183 6.57 -7.39 -1.28
CA GLY A 183 7.04 -8.57 -2.00
C GLY A 183 7.02 -8.47 -3.53
N THR A 184 6.67 -7.32 -4.09
CA THR A 184 6.77 -7.06 -5.54
C THR A 184 7.97 -6.14 -5.85
N ALA A 185 8.58 -6.32 -7.03
CA ALA A 185 9.64 -5.44 -7.52
C ALA A 185 9.11 -4.19 -8.27
N LEU A 186 7.78 -4.08 -8.38
CA LEU A 186 7.15 -3.01 -9.13
C LEU A 186 7.43 -1.64 -8.50
N THR A 187 7.98 -0.74 -9.31
CA THR A 187 8.27 0.64 -8.93
C THR A 187 7.51 1.59 -9.82
N LEU A 188 6.77 2.52 -9.21
CA LEU A 188 6.08 3.61 -9.91
C LEU A 188 6.82 4.93 -9.67
N THR A 189 7.01 5.71 -10.71
CA THR A 189 7.55 7.07 -10.63
C THR A 189 6.65 8.01 -11.42
N GLY A 190 6.46 9.24 -10.91
CA GLY A 190 5.63 10.27 -11.53
C GLY A 190 6.30 11.62 -11.53
N VAL A 191 6.30 12.32 -12.67
CA VAL A 191 6.78 13.70 -12.83
C VAL A 191 5.73 14.49 -13.62
N GLY A 192 5.03 15.41 -12.94
CA GLY A 192 3.88 16.10 -13.55
C GLY A 192 2.80 15.11 -13.97
N GLU A 193 2.44 15.11 -15.26
CA GLU A 193 1.48 14.17 -15.84
C GLU A 193 2.14 12.89 -16.40
N SER A 194 3.48 12.80 -16.37
CA SER A 194 4.24 11.66 -16.89
C SER A 194 4.46 10.60 -15.82
N TRP A 195 4.18 9.34 -16.15
CA TRP A 195 4.35 8.19 -15.26
C TRP A 195 5.26 7.14 -15.89
N SER A 196 6.10 6.49 -15.07
CA SER A 196 6.88 5.31 -15.46
C SER A 196 6.69 4.22 -14.43
N LEU A 197 6.22 3.06 -14.91
CA LEU A 197 6.18 1.80 -14.17
C LEU A 197 7.38 0.94 -14.60
N ARG A 198 8.05 0.31 -13.64
CA ARG A 198 9.17 -0.62 -13.85
C ARG A 198 9.00 -1.85 -12.97
N ASP A 199 9.57 -2.97 -13.38
CA ASP A 199 9.72 -4.22 -12.63
C ASP A 199 11.18 -4.47 -12.19
#